data_AF-A0A970D1R5-F1
#
_entry.id   AF-A0A970D1R5-F1
#
_cell.length_a   1.000
_cell.length_b   1.000
_cell.length_c   1.000
_cell.angle_alpha   90.00
_cell.angle_beta   90.00
_cell.angle_gamma   90.00
#
_symmetry.space_group_name_H-M   'P 1'
#
loop_
_entity.id
_entity.type
_entity.pdbx_description
1 polymer ?
#
loop_
_entity_poly.entity_id
_entity_poly.type
_entity_poly.pdbx_seq_one_letter_code
_entity_poly.pdbx_strand_id
1 'polypeptide(L)' 'MYNNFNRSSVYEKDDTEVTVYKCNGIEHYIMSNNTQYSAVWLAGIYECTIYVTVSKAELKQIIDSIYER' A
#
# COMPACT_ATOMS: atom_id res chain seq x y z
N MET A 1 -26.09 2.96 30.07
CA MET A 1 -26.07 2.94 28.59
C MET A 1 -24.62 2.93 28.17
N TYR A 2 -24.07 1.78 27.73
CA TYR A 2 -22.70 1.70 27.25
C TYR A 2 -22.64 2.17 25.80
N ASN A 3 -21.95 3.27 25.54
CA ASN A 3 -21.68 3.76 24.19
C ASN A 3 -20.63 2.85 23.55
N ASN A 4 -21.08 1.90 22.73
CA ASN A 4 -20.19 1.13 21.87
C ASN A 4 -19.71 2.05 20.75
N PHE A 5 -18.54 2.68 20.93
CA PHE A 5 -17.74 3.19 19.83
C PHE A 5 -17.22 1.98 19.03
N ASN A 6 -18.10 1.40 18.20
CA ASN A 6 -17.70 0.52 17.14
C ASN A 6 -17.00 1.42 16.12
N ARG A 7 -15.68 1.59 16.28
CA ARG A 7 -14.81 2.11 15.23
C ARG A 7 -14.81 1.02 14.17
N SER A 8 -15.85 0.99 13.34
CA SER A 8 -15.75 0.37 12.04
C SER A 8 -14.63 1.13 11.35
N SER A 9 -13.43 0.54 11.34
CA SER A 9 -12.41 0.91 10.37
C SER A 9 -13.01 0.55 9.03
N VAL A 10 -13.85 1.45 8.50
CA VAL A 10 -14.23 1.44 7.10
C VAL A 10 -12.91 1.73 6.40
N TYR A 11 -12.14 0.68 6.13
CA TYR A 11 -11.11 0.73 5.13
C TYR A 11 -11.87 0.81 3.81
N GLU A 12 -12.24 2.04 3.43
CA GLU A 12 -12.64 2.31 2.06
C GLU A 12 -11.44 1.89 1.20
N LYS A 13 -11.51 0.73 0.56
CA LYS A 13 -10.83 0.64 -0.73
C LYS A 13 -11.66 1.52 -1.64
N ASP A 14 -11.04 2.49 -2.30
CA ASP A 14 -11.70 3.09 -3.45
C ASP A 14 -11.87 1.99 -4.52
N ASP A 15 -12.84 2.16 -5.44
CA ASP A 15 -13.11 1.21 -6.54
C ASP A 15 -11.94 1.09 -7.54
N THR A 16 -10.76 1.62 -7.20
CA THR A 16 -9.59 1.64 -8.05
C THR A 16 -8.94 0.27 -8.08
N GLU A 17 -8.64 -0.19 -9.29
CA GLU A 17 -8.02 -1.48 -9.51
C GLU A 17 -6.63 -1.57 -8.85
N VAL A 18 -6.38 -2.69 -8.17
CA VAL A 18 -5.06 -3.01 -7.62
C VAL A 18 -4.05 -3.09 -8.76
N THR A 19 -2.99 -2.31 -8.67
CA THR A 19 -1.92 -2.32 -9.68
C THR A 19 -0.71 -3.05 -9.18
N VAL A 20 -0.21 -4.02 -9.95
CA VAL A 20 1.04 -4.72 -9.64
C VAL A 20 2.23 -3.94 -10.23
N TYR A 21 3.20 -3.60 -9.39
CA TYR A 21 4.49 -3.04 -9.78
C TYR A 21 5.61 -4.04 -9.51
N LYS A 22 6.36 -4.41 -10.55
CA LYS A 22 7.48 -5.36 -10.44
C LYS A 22 8.78 -4.61 -10.30
N CYS A 23 9.47 -4.78 -9.16
CA CYS A 23 10.79 -4.22 -8.91
C CYS A 23 11.69 -5.29 -8.30
N ASN A 24 12.91 -5.44 -8.82
CA ASN A 24 13.88 -6.46 -8.39
C ASN A 24 13.33 -7.90 -8.34
N GLY A 25 12.43 -8.25 -9.26
CA GLY A 25 11.77 -9.57 -9.31
C GLY A 25 10.66 -9.79 -8.28
N ILE A 26 10.31 -8.76 -7.49
CA ILE A 26 9.27 -8.81 -6.46
C ILE A 26 8.02 -8.05 -6.95
N GLU A 27 6.86 -8.67 -6.73
CA GLU A 27 5.55 -8.08 -7.03
C GLU A 27 5.05 -7.23 -5.87
N HIS A 28 4.84 -5.93 -6.14
CA HIS A 28 4.30 -4.96 -5.20
C HIS A 28 2.87 -4.62 -5.59
N TYR A 29 1.92 -4.95 -4.73
CA TYR A 29 0.50 -4.73 -4.93
C TYR A 29 0.13 -3.34 -4.42
N ILE A 30 -0.04 -2.41 -5.37
CA ILE A 30 -0.39 -1.02 -5.07
C ILE A 30 -1.90 -0.87 -5.02
N MET A 31 -2.39 -0.37 -3.89
CA MET A 31 -3.80 -0.07 -3.63
C MET A 31 -3.94 1.42 -3.30
N SER A 32 -5.07 2.01 -3.65
CA SER A 32 -5.44 3.36 -3.24
C SER A 32 -6.61 3.34 -2.27
N ASN A 33 -6.64 4.37 -1.43
CA ASN A 33 -7.78 4.78 -0.64
C ASN A 33 -7.81 6.31 -0.63
N ASN A 34 -8.66 6.88 -1.47
CA ASN A 34 -8.81 8.32 -1.62
C ASN A 34 -7.46 8.99 -2.00
N THR A 35 -6.87 9.76 -1.10
CA THR A 35 -5.58 10.45 -1.31
C THR A 35 -4.37 9.65 -0.84
N GLN A 36 -4.58 8.44 -0.30
CA GLN A 36 -3.54 7.59 0.25
C GLN A 36 -3.27 6.40 -0.67
N TYR A 37 -1.99 6.09 -0.89
CA TYR A 37 -1.58 4.85 -1.53
C TYR A 37 -0.95 3.91 -0.52
N SER A 38 -1.08 2.63 -0.78
CA SER A 38 -0.35 1.59 -0.10
C SER A 38 0.27 0.62 -1.09
N ALA A 39 1.40 0.03 -0.72
CA ALA A 39 2.01 -1.08 -1.43
C ALA A 39 2.23 -2.22 -0.46
N VAL A 40 1.79 -3.43 -0.82
CA VAL A 40 2.01 -4.65 -0.05
C VAL A 40 2.80 -5.64 -0.90
N TRP A 41 3.81 -6.29 -0.34
CA TRP A 41 4.58 -7.32 -1.03
C TRP A 41 5.17 -8.33 -0.06
N LEU A 42 5.62 -9.46 -0.61
CA LEU A 42 6.42 -10.45 0.11
C LEU A 42 7.90 -10.30 -0.25
N ALA A 43 8.74 -10.14 0.77
CA ALA A 43 10.20 -10.19 0.67
C ALA A 43 10.69 -11.46 1.37
N GLY A 44 10.70 -12.59 0.66
CA GLY A 44 10.99 -13.90 1.25
C GLY A 44 9.88 -14.32 2.21
N ILE A 45 10.19 -14.41 3.50
CA ILE A 45 9.22 -14.75 4.56
C ILE A 45 8.56 -13.52 5.21
N TYR A 46 8.94 -12.32 4.79
CA TYR A 46 8.43 -11.08 5.37
C TYR A 46 7.31 -10.52 4.50
N GLU A 47 6.18 -10.19 5.13
CA GLU A 47 5.19 -9.31 4.54
C GLU A 47 5.60 -7.86 4.84
N CYS A 48 5.64 -7.03 3.80
CA CYS A 48 5.99 -5.63 3.90
C CYS A 48 4.83 -4.79 3.41
N THR A 49 4.59 -3.68 4.10
CA THR A 49 3.58 -2.69 3.71
C THR A 49 4.12 -1.28 3.86
N ILE A 50 3.84 -0.44 2.86
CA ILE A 50 4.06 1.00 2.92
C ILE A 50 2.69 1.69 2.83
N TYR A 51 2.50 2.74 3.63
CA TYR A 51 1.38 3.68 3.53
C TYR A 51 1.92 5.08 3.29
N VAL A 52 1.49 5.75 2.24
CA VAL A 52 2.00 7.07 1.84
C VAL A 52 0.89 7.96 1.28
N THR A 53 1.04 9.26 1.48
CA THR A 53 0.18 10.30 0.90
C THR A 53 0.97 11.06 -0.16
N VAL A 54 1.29 10.38 -1.26
CA VAL A 54 2.08 10.87 -2.40
C VAL A 54 1.44 10.37 -3.69
N SER A 55 1.91 10.83 -4.85
CA SER A 55 1.46 10.26 -6.12
C SER A 55 1.87 8.78 -6.26
N LYS A 56 1.14 8.03 -7.07
CA LYS A 56 1.51 6.65 -7.44
C LYS A 56 2.91 6.56 -8.05
N ALA A 57 3.36 7.59 -8.75
CA ALA A 57 4.71 7.66 -9.33
C ALA A 57 5.79 7.77 -8.23
N GLU A 58 5.57 8.63 -7.23
CA GLU A 58 6.46 8.75 -6.08
C GLU A 58 6.49 7.47 -5.24
N LEU A 59 5.35 6.77 -5.06
CA LEU A 59 5.35 5.46 -4.41
C LEU A 59 6.23 4.44 -5.16
N LYS A 60 6.23 4.44 -6.49
CA LYS A 60 7.13 3.58 -7.27
C LYS A 60 8.60 3.93 -7.06
N GLN A 61 8.94 5.22 -7.03
CA GLN A 61 10.31 5.67 -6.73
C GLN A 61 10.75 5.26 -5.30
N ILE A 62 9.84 5.34 -4.33
CA ILE A 62 10.09 4.85 -2.97
C ILE A 62 10.38 3.34 -3.02
N ILE A 63 9.57 2.55 -3.74
CA ILE A 63 9.80 1.11 -3.91
C ILE A 63 11.16 0.84 -4.58
N ASP A 64 11.50 1.59 -5.63
CA ASP A 64 12.79 1.44 -6.32
C ASP A 64 13.95 1.69 -5.34
N SER A 65 13.85 2.74 -4.53
CA SER A 65 14.89 3.12 -3.54
C SER A 65 15.15 2.08 -2.45
N ILE A 66 14.20 1.16 -2.18
CA ILE A 66 14.40 0.04 -1.22
C ILE A 66 15.49 -0.93 -1.71
N TYR A 67 15.66 -1.03 -3.03
CA TYR A 67 16.57 -1.99 -3.66
C TYR A 67 17.83 -1.34 -4.24
N GLU A 68 17.90 -0.01 -4.24
CA GLU A 68 19.11 0.73 -4.56
C GLU A 68 20.19 0.47 -3.49
N ARG A 69 21.44 0.26 -3.92
CA ARG A 69 22.60 0.00 -3.05
C ARG A 69 23.61 1.14 -3.15
#